data_AF-A0A699VAM4-F1
#
_entry.id   AF-A0A699VAM4-F1
#
_cell.length_a   1.000
_cell.length_b   1.000
_cell.length_c   1.000
_cell.angle_alpha   90.00
_cell.angle_beta   90.00
_cell.angle_gamma   90.00
#
_symmetry.space_group_name_H-M   'P 1'
#
loop_
_entity.id
_entity.type
_entity.pdbx_description
1 polymer ?
#
loop_
_entity_poly.entity_id
_entity_poly.type
_entity_poly.pdbx_seq_one_letter_code
_entity_poly.pdbx_strand_id
1 'polypeptide(L)'
;DVPRIMPLLLRHAPRILLKTSPMLDIELAIQELRHVRRLWVIAVDNEVKEVLYELGEEPAVDPERLAVNLRRDGTQQEFRVNRAREARAIPRYAEAQQYLYEPNAAILKAGAFKSIGSAFELLKLHQHSHLYTSTDLRADFPGRIFRILATEKADGPTLKSHLGPEGRAHVT
;
A
#
# COMPACT_ATOMS: atom_id res chain seq x y z
N ASP A 1 -10.88 -21.55 15.00
CA ASP A 1 -10.89 -20.09 14.86
C ASP A 1 -9.92 -19.48 15.86
N VAL A 2 -8.99 -18.65 15.40
CA VAL A 2 -7.83 -18.19 16.20
C VAL A 2 -8.25 -17.34 17.42
N PRO A 3 -9.19 -16.39 17.31
CA PRO A 3 -9.66 -15.61 18.46
C PRO A 3 -10.16 -16.49 19.63
N ARG A 4 -10.81 -17.62 19.34
CA ARG A 4 -11.35 -18.52 20.36
C ARG A 4 -10.28 -19.20 21.21
N ILE A 5 -9.10 -19.44 20.63
CA ILE A 5 -7.99 -20.11 21.32
C ILE A 5 -6.92 -19.12 21.78
N MET A 6 -7.14 -17.81 21.61
CA MET A 6 -6.17 -16.77 21.97
C MET A 6 -5.67 -16.85 23.41
N PRO A 7 -6.54 -17.06 24.43
CA PRO A 7 -6.08 -17.19 25.82
C PRO A 7 -5.15 -18.40 26.02
N LEU A 8 -5.37 -19.48 25.28
CA LEU A 8 -4.49 -20.66 25.33
C LEU A 8 -3.13 -20.37 24.69
N LEU A 9 -3.11 -19.69 23.54
CA LEU A 9 -1.88 -19.37 22.83
C LEU A 9 -0.98 -18.44 23.65
N LEU A 10 -1.55 -17.37 24.22
CA LEU A 10 -0.81 -16.38 25.01
C LEU A 10 -0.23 -16.97 26.31
N ARG A 11 -0.87 -18.00 26.89
CA ARG A 11 -0.32 -18.74 28.03
C ARG A 11 0.97 -19.50 27.71
N HIS A 12 1.21 -19.84 26.45
CA HIS A 12 2.37 -20.64 26.03
C HIS A 12 3.46 -19.81 25.34
N ALA A 13 3.12 -18.63 24.83
CA ALA A 13 4.07 -17.76 24.18
C ALA A 13 3.71 -16.27 24.43
N PRO A 14 4.67 -15.46 24.91
CA PRO A 14 4.44 -14.03 25.14
C PRO A 14 4.28 -13.24 23.83
N ARG A 15 4.72 -13.80 22.71
CA ARG A 15 4.56 -13.25 21.36
C ARG A 15 4.24 -14.37 20.37
N ILE A 16 3.23 -14.14 19.54
CA ILE A 16 2.80 -15.07 18.51
C ILE A 16 2.80 -14.33 17.18
N LEU A 17 3.43 -14.90 16.15
CA LEU A 17 3.31 -14.39 14.79
C LEU A 17 2.21 -15.17 14.09
N LEU A 18 1.07 -14.52 13.86
CA LEU A 18 -0.04 -15.08 13.11
C LEU A 18 0.06 -14.68 11.64
N LYS A 19 0.16 -15.66 10.76
CA LYS A 19 0.09 -15.47 9.31
C LYS A 19 -1.35 -15.65 8.82
N THR A 20 -1.83 -14.73 7.99
CA THR A 20 -3.16 -14.82 7.36
C THR A 20 -3.11 -14.64 5.85
N SER A 21 -4.19 -15.06 5.19
CA SER A 21 -4.42 -14.81 3.76
C SER A 21 -4.45 -13.30 3.45
N PRO A 22 -3.97 -12.86 2.27
CA PRO A 22 -4.06 -11.48 1.82
C PRO A 22 -5.50 -11.02 1.57
N MET A 23 -6.45 -11.96 1.46
CA MET A 23 -7.88 -11.65 1.32
C MET A 23 -8.53 -11.16 2.61
N LEU A 24 -7.92 -11.42 3.77
CA LEU A 24 -8.49 -11.01 5.05
C LEU A 24 -8.48 -9.48 5.16
N ASP A 25 -9.59 -8.90 5.62
CA ASP A 25 -9.66 -7.48 5.93
C ASP A 25 -8.82 -7.17 7.17
N ILE A 26 -7.92 -6.19 7.07
CA ILE A 26 -6.96 -5.88 8.14
C ILE A 26 -7.66 -5.28 9.34
N GLU A 27 -8.66 -4.42 9.13
CA GLU A 27 -9.33 -3.74 10.23
C GLU A 27 -10.23 -4.71 10.99
N LEU A 28 -10.92 -5.61 10.28
CA LEU A 28 -11.68 -6.71 10.88
C LEU A 28 -10.75 -7.64 11.67
N ALA A 29 -9.62 -8.04 11.11
CA ALA A 29 -8.66 -8.91 11.80
C ALA A 29 -8.13 -8.28 13.10
N ILE A 30 -7.79 -6.98 13.09
CA ILE A 30 -7.36 -6.26 14.29
C ILE A 30 -8.48 -6.27 15.35
N GLN A 31 -9.73 -6.03 14.94
CA GLN A 31 -10.89 -6.01 15.84
C GLN A 31 -11.19 -7.38 16.46
N GLU A 32 -11.07 -8.46 15.68
CA GLU A 32 -11.34 -9.83 16.14
C GLU A 32 -10.21 -10.38 17.00
N LEU A 33 -8.95 -10.14 16.61
CA LEU A 33 -7.79 -10.66 17.31
C LEU A 33 -7.55 -9.97 18.65
N ARG A 34 -7.90 -8.67 18.79
CA ARG A 34 -7.78 -7.83 20.01
C ARG A 34 -6.41 -7.72 20.69
N HIS A 35 -5.43 -8.50 20.24
CA HIS A 35 -4.10 -8.67 20.82
C HIS A 35 -2.98 -8.22 19.87
N VAL A 36 -3.34 -7.54 18.77
CA VAL A 36 -2.37 -7.10 17.75
C VAL A 36 -1.48 -5.98 18.29
N ARG A 37 -0.17 -6.16 18.18
CA ARG A 37 0.86 -5.16 18.52
C ARG A 37 1.41 -4.46 17.29
N ARG A 38 1.63 -5.23 16.24
CA ARG A 38 2.17 -4.80 14.94
C ARG A 38 1.66 -5.73 13.86
N LEU A 39 1.60 -5.25 12.63
CA LEU A 39 1.39 -6.09 11.47
C LEU A 39 2.30 -5.73 10.29
N TRP A 40 2.48 -6.70 9.42
CA TRP A 40 3.17 -6.56 8.14
C TRP A 40 2.25 -6.97 7.01
N VAL A 41 2.17 -6.14 5.98
CA VAL A 41 1.58 -6.52 4.70
C VAL A 41 2.74 -6.86 3.77
N ILE A 42 2.85 -8.13 3.39
CA ILE A 42 3.98 -8.62 2.61
C ILE A 42 3.53 -8.85 1.17
N ALA A 43 4.14 -8.12 0.24
CA ALA A 43 4.05 -8.35 -1.18
C ALA A 43 5.36 -8.90 -1.75
N VAL A 44 5.25 -9.70 -2.80
CA VAL A 44 6.36 -10.17 -3.62
C VAL A 44 6.07 -9.77 -5.06
N ASP A 45 6.98 -8.99 -5.66
CA ASP A 45 6.83 -8.38 -6.99
C ASP A 45 5.46 -7.74 -7.20
N ASN A 46 5.06 -6.89 -6.26
CA ASN A 46 3.81 -6.13 -6.29
C ASN A 46 2.53 -6.98 -6.17
N GLU A 47 2.61 -8.21 -5.66
CA GLU A 47 1.45 -9.04 -5.33
C GLU A 47 1.44 -9.37 -3.83
N VAL A 48 0.39 -8.99 -3.11
CA VAL A 48 0.28 -9.27 -1.66
C VAL A 48 0.13 -10.77 -1.43
N LYS A 49 1.08 -11.35 -0.71
CA LYS A 49 1.12 -12.79 -0.42
C LYS A 49 0.52 -13.13 0.94
N GLU A 50 0.68 -12.26 1.93
CA GLU A 50 0.20 -12.49 3.28
C GLU A 50 0.15 -11.22 4.12
N VAL A 51 -0.64 -11.28 5.20
CA VAL A 51 -0.56 -10.32 6.30
C VAL A 51 -0.12 -11.06 7.54
N LEU A 52 0.92 -10.54 8.21
CA LEU A 52 1.46 -11.10 9.43
C LEU A 52 1.06 -10.20 10.59
N TYR A 53 0.58 -10.77 11.69
CA TYR A 53 0.22 -10.05 12.90
C TYR A 53 1.10 -10.54 14.05
N GLU A 54 1.85 -9.64 14.67
CA GLU A 54 2.45 -9.90 15.97
C GLU A 54 1.38 -9.70 17.03
N LEU A 55 1.07 -10.78 17.75
CA LEU A 55 0.13 -10.80 18.86
C LEU A 55 0.88 -10.85 20.18
N GLY A 56 0.34 -10.21 21.21
CA GLY A 56 0.85 -10.29 22.58
C GLY A 56 -0.20 -9.93 23.62
N GLU A 57 0.13 -10.10 24.89
CA GLU A 57 -0.79 -9.83 26.00
C GLU A 57 -1.29 -8.39 26.01
N GLU A 58 -0.37 -7.44 25.82
CA GLU A 58 -0.68 -6.02 25.71
C GLU A 58 -0.82 -5.61 24.23
N PRO A 59 -2.03 -5.35 23.72
CA PRO A 59 -2.22 -4.84 22.36
C PRO A 59 -1.77 -3.39 22.22
N ALA A 60 -1.49 -3.00 20.99
CA ALA A 60 -1.28 -1.59 20.65
C ALA A 60 -2.62 -0.89 20.38
N VAL A 61 -2.76 0.36 20.84
CA VAL A 61 -3.95 1.20 20.55
C VAL A 61 -4.05 1.51 19.05
N ASP A 62 -2.91 1.80 18.41
CA ASP A 62 -2.77 1.88 16.96
C ASP A 62 -1.59 1.00 16.54
N PRO A 63 -1.85 -0.26 16.16
CA PRO A 63 -0.79 -1.17 15.76
C PRO A 63 0.03 -0.59 14.61
N GLU A 64 1.36 -0.65 14.73
CA GLU A 64 2.24 -0.26 13.63
C GLU A 64 1.98 -1.18 12.43
N ARG A 65 1.88 -0.59 11.25
CA ARG A 65 1.64 -1.29 9.99
C ARG A 65 2.83 -1.09 9.08
N LEU A 66 3.53 -2.16 8.72
CA LEU A 66 4.63 -2.11 7.75
C LEU A 66 4.17 -2.71 6.43
N ALA A 67 4.11 -1.90 5.37
CA ALA A 67 3.93 -2.39 4.02
C ALA A 67 5.31 -2.69 3.42
N VAL A 68 5.53 -3.94 3.02
CA VAL A 68 6.81 -4.41 2.46
C VAL A 68 6.54 -5.04 1.11
N ASN A 69 7.27 -4.60 0.09
CA ASN A 69 7.29 -5.22 -1.23
C ASN A 69 8.69 -5.75 -1.51
N LEU A 70 8.83 -7.08 -1.48
CA LEU A 70 10.06 -7.80 -1.80
C LEU A 70 10.15 -7.98 -3.31
N ARG A 71 11.32 -7.70 -3.90
CA ARG A 71 11.55 -7.84 -5.34
C ARG A 71 12.46 -9.04 -5.62
N ARG A 72 12.27 -9.69 -6.78
CA ARG A 72 13.12 -10.82 -7.24
C ARG A 72 14.60 -10.49 -7.36
N ASP A 73 14.95 -9.22 -7.56
CA ASP A 73 16.33 -8.75 -7.62
C ASP A 73 17.01 -8.67 -6.23
N GLY A 74 16.31 -9.07 -5.16
CA GLY A 74 16.81 -9.09 -3.79
C GLY A 74 16.64 -7.75 -3.05
N THR A 75 16.13 -6.71 -3.72
CA THR A 75 15.84 -5.43 -3.07
C THR A 75 14.41 -5.41 -2.49
N GLN A 76 14.14 -4.42 -1.65
CA GLN A 76 12.82 -4.24 -1.04
C GLN A 76 12.39 -2.77 -1.03
N GLN A 77 11.09 -2.55 -1.11
CA GLN A 77 10.46 -1.25 -0.88
C GLN A 77 9.61 -1.35 0.38
N GLU A 78 9.71 -0.34 1.24
CA GLU A 78 8.99 -0.33 2.51
C GLU A 78 8.26 1.00 2.73
N PHE A 79 7.12 0.94 3.41
CA PHE A 79 6.43 2.11 3.90
C PHE A 79 5.77 1.83 5.25
N ARG A 80 6.05 2.69 6.24
CA ARG A 80 5.40 2.63 7.55
C ARG A 80 4.10 3.40 7.51
N VAL A 81 3.01 2.71 7.79
CA VAL A 81 1.67 3.28 7.85
C VAL A 81 1.30 3.54 9.30
N ASN A 82 0.89 4.77 9.58
CA ASN A 82 0.32 5.17 10.86
C ASN A 82 -1.14 5.57 10.62
N ARG A 83 -2.08 4.87 11.27
CA ARG A 83 -3.52 5.06 11.01
C ARG A 83 -3.99 6.41 11.49
N ALA A 84 -3.50 6.89 12.64
CA ALA A 84 -3.85 8.22 13.14
C ALA A 84 -3.38 9.33 12.17
N ARG A 85 -2.18 9.19 11.60
CA ARG A 85 -1.66 10.12 10.58
C ARG A 85 -2.45 10.01 9.29
N GLU A 86 -2.75 8.80 8.82
CA GLU A 86 -3.60 8.57 7.65
C GLU A 86 -4.96 9.23 7.82
N ALA A 87 -5.62 9.05 8.96
CA ALA A 87 -6.92 9.64 9.26
C ALA A 87 -6.89 11.17 9.19
N ARG A 88 -5.84 11.80 9.74
CA ARG A 88 -5.67 13.27 9.80
C ARG A 88 -5.06 13.88 8.53
N ALA A 89 -4.47 13.07 7.66
CA ALA A 89 -3.85 13.57 6.44
C ALA A 89 -4.91 14.20 5.52
N ILE A 90 -4.58 15.38 4.99
CA ILE A 90 -5.40 16.13 4.03
C ILE A 90 -4.64 16.08 2.69
N PRO A 91 -5.08 15.25 1.73
CA PRO A 91 -4.45 15.19 0.41
C PRO A 91 -4.59 16.52 -0.30
N ARG A 92 -3.53 16.93 -0.98
CA ARG A 92 -3.58 18.01 -1.97
C ARG A 92 -3.82 17.38 -3.33
N TYR A 93 -4.62 18.04 -4.15
CA TYR A 93 -5.00 17.52 -5.46
C TYR A 93 -4.41 18.38 -6.59
N ALA A 94 -4.15 17.74 -7.72
CA ALA A 94 -3.80 18.40 -8.96
C ALA A 94 -4.13 17.49 -10.15
N GLU A 95 -4.27 18.12 -11.31
CA GLU A 95 -4.20 17.42 -12.59
C GLU A 95 -2.83 16.77 -12.79
N ALA A 96 -2.76 15.84 -13.74
CA ALA A 96 -1.54 15.13 -14.11
C ALA A 96 -0.38 16.09 -14.43
N GLN A 97 0.76 15.92 -13.78
CA GLN A 97 1.99 16.71 -13.96
C GLN A 97 3.02 15.93 -14.80
N GLN A 98 4.32 16.03 -14.51
CA GLN A 98 5.36 15.37 -15.30
C GLN A 98 5.54 13.89 -14.94
N TYR A 99 5.33 13.55 -13.67
CA TYR A 99 5.48 12.18 -13.17
C TYR A 99 4.18 11.67 -12.56
N LEU A 100 3.89 10.40 -12.80
CA LEU A 100 2.79 9.65 -12.20
C LEU A 100 3.35 8.57 -11.28
N TYR A 101 2.72 8.40 -10.13
CA TYR A 101 3.13 7.44 -9.11
C TYR A 101 1.96 6.55 -8.74
N GLU A 102 2.23 5.25 -8.70
CA GLU A 102 1.29 4.25 -8.23
C GLU A 102 1.95 3.43 -7.11
N PRO A 103 1.46 3.53 -5.86
CA PRO A 103 2.01 2.78 -4.73
C PRO A 103 1.96 1.28 -4.99
N ASN A 104 2.91 0.55 -4.40
CA ASN A 104 2.86 -0.91 -4.49
C ASN A 104 1.65 -1.51 -3.75
N ALA A 105 1.30 -2.75 -4.09
CA ALA A 105 0.11 -3.44 -3.58
C ALA A 105 0.09 -3.60 -2.05
N ALA A 106 1.26 -3.72 -1.39
CA ALA A 106 1.32 -3.79 0.07
C ALA A 106 0.88 -2.46 0.71
N ILE A 107 1.26 -1.32 0.13
CA ILE A 107 0.86 0.01 0.61
C ILE A 107 -0.65 0.21 0.44
N LEU A 108 -1.18 -0.19 -0.72
CA LEU A 108 -2.62 -0.12 -0.99
C LEU A 108 -3.42 -0.99 -0.02
N LYS A 109 -2.99 -2.24 0.19
CA LYS A 109 -3.63 -3.15 1.14
C LYS A 109 -3.51 -2.67 2.59
N ALA A 110 -2.40 -2.03 2.95
CA ALA A 110 -2.20 -1.42 4.27
C ALA A 110 -3.04 -0.13 4.49
N GLY A 111 -3.73 0.38 3.46
CA GLY A 111 -4.65 1.51 3.56
C GLY A 111 -3.97 2.89 3.59
N ALA A 112 -2.72 3.00 3.14
CA ALA A 112 -1.99 4.27 3.12
C ALA A 112 -2.30 5.09 1.85
N PHE A 113 -3.48 5.70 1.80
CA PHE A 113 -3.95 6.42 0.62
C PHE A 113 -3.65 7.92 0.65
N LYS A 114 -3.57 8.52 1.84
CA LYS A 114 -3.37 9.96 2.01
C LYS A 114 -1.95 10.26 2.47
N SER A 115 -1.48 9.49 3.45
CA SER A 115 -0.16 9.64 4.06
C SER A 115 0.98 9.37 3.10
N ILE A 116 0.83 8.47 2.12
CA ILE A 116 1.87 8.20 1.11
C ILE A 116 2.13 9.44 0.25
N GLY A 117 1.08 10.15 -0.16
CA GLY A 117 1.24 11.39 -0.92
C GLY A 117 1.94 12.47 -0.10
N SER A 118 1.50 12.66 1.16
CA SER A 118 2.15 13.63 2.05
C SER A 118 3.61 13.28 2.38
N ALA A 119 3.96 11.99 2.47
CA ALA A 119 5.31 11.56 2.82
C ALA A 119 6.34 11.84 1.72
N PHE A 120 5.91 11.80 0.45
CA PHE A 120 6.76 12.03 -0.72
C PHE A 120 6.47 13.39 -1.41
N GLU A 121 5.72 14.27 -0.73
CA GLU A 121 5.32 15.59 -1.24
C GLU A 121 4.60 15.53 -2.60
N LEU A 122 3.78 14.52 -2.80
CA LEU A 122 3.02 14.29 -4.02
C LEU A 122 1.59 14.83 -3.92
N LEU A 123 1.05 15.21 -5.07
CA LEU A 123 -0.35 15.61 -5.22
C LEU A 123 -1.17 14.40 -5.69
N LYS A 124 -2.35 14.19 -5.15
CA LYS A 124 -3.23 13.08 -5.54
C LYS A 124 -4.07 13.49 -6.75
N LEU A 125 -4.32 12.59 -7.70
CA LEU A 125 -5.16 12.94 -8.85
C LEU A 125 -6.63 13.11 -8.47
N HIS A 126 -7.15 12.21 -7.63
CA HIS A 126 -8.54 12.24 -7.18
C HIS A 126 -8.69 11.44 -5.88
N GLN A 127 -9.73 11.72 -5.08
CA GLN A 127 -9.92 11.10 -3.76
C GLN A 127 -9.95 9.57 -3.82
N HIS A 128 -10.51 9.00 -4.89
CA HIS A 128 -10.62 7.55 -5.10
C HIS A 128 -9.55 6.98 -6.04
N SER A 129 -8.84 7.83 -6.79
CA SER A 129 -7.76 7.36 -7.64
C SER A 129 -6.52 7.21 -6.78
N HIS A 130 -6.07 5.97 -6.51
CA HIS A 130 -4.83 5.69 -5.78
C HIS A 130 -3.55 6.02 -6.58
N LEU A 131 -3.59 7.13 -7.32
CA LEU A 131 -2.55 7.66 -8.18
C LEU A 131 -2.17 9.07 -7.73
N TYR A 132 -0.88 9.38 -7.86
CA TYR A 132 -0.29 10.63 -7.41
C TYR A 132 0.60 11.20 -8.49
N THR A 133 0.92 12.48 -8.39
CA THR A 133 1.70 13.21 -9.39
C THR A 133 2.62 14.27 -8.77
N SER A 134 3.71 14.56 -9.47
CA SER A 134 4.60 15.67 -9.16
C SER A 134 5.26 16.22 -10.43
N THR A 135 5.75 17.45 -10.34
CA THR A 135 6.65 18.04 -11.36
C THR A 135 8.03 17.41 -11.28
N ASP A 136 8.59 17.25 -10.07
CA ASP A 136 9.93 16.71 -9.86
C ASP A 136 9.91 15.22 -9.53
N LEU A 137 10.88 14.47 -10.05
CA LEU A 137 10.98 13.02 -9.84
C LEU A 137 11.26 12.67 -8.37
N ARG A 138 10.47 11.76 -7.79
CA ARG A 138 10.70 11.12 -6.48
C ARG A 138 11.16 9.68 -6.68
N ALA A 139 12.46 9.49 -6.93
CA ALA A 139 13.05 8.22 -7.36
C ALA A 139 12.97 7.09 -6.29
N ASP A 140 12.82 7.46 -5.02
CA ASP A 140 12.71 6.58 -3.86
C ASP A 140 11.27 6.15 -3.55
N PHE A 141 10.29 6.58 -4.37
CA PHE A 141 8.89 6.24 -4.16
C PHE A 141 8.66 4.71 -4.20
N PRO A 142 7.99 4.12 -3.19
CA PRO A 142 7.80 2.67 -3.05
C PRO A 142 6.65 2.16 -3.93
N GLY A 143 6.86 2.16 -5.24
CA GLY A 143 5.88 1.68 -6.21
C GLY A 143 6.38 1.78 -7.64
N ARG A 144 5.45 1.99 -8.58
CA ARG A 144 5.77 2.29 -9.98
C ARG A 144 5.80 3.80 -10.18
N ILE A 145 6.77 4.26 -10.96
CA ILE A 145 6.95 5.66 -11.33
C ILE A 145 6.94 5.72 -12.86
N PHE A 146 6.15 6.64 -13.40
CA PHE A 146 6.05 6.86 -14.84
C PHE A 146 6.33 8.32 -15.15
N ARG A 147 6.98 8.57 -16.28
CA ARG A 147 6.98 9.89 -16.91
C ARG A 147 5.74 9.99 -17.79
N ILE A 148 4.94 11.02 -17.57
CA ILE A 148 3.75 11.27 -18.37
C ILE A 148 4.20 11.83 -19.73
N LEU A 149 3.79 11.16 -20.81
CA LEU A 149 4.07 11.60 -22.18
C LEU A 149 2.93 12.48 -22.72
N ALA A 150 1.68 12.13 -22.39
CA ALA A 150 0.48 12.85 -22.76
C ALA A 150 -0.67 12.54 -21.80
N THR A 151 -1.66 13.44 -21.75
CA THR A 151 -2.92 13.26 -21.01
C THR A 151 -4.06 13.46 -21.99
N GLU A 152 -4.81 12.40 -22.26
CA GLU A 152 -5.81 12.36 -23.33
C GLU A 152 -7.14 11.78 -22.85
N LYS A 153 -8.19 12.00 -23.63
CA LYS A 153 -9.43 11.24 -23.45
C LYS A 153 -9.20 9.78 -23.82
N ALA A 154 -9.89 8.89 -23.11
CA ALA A 154 -9.81 7.45 -23.34
C ALA A 154 -10.63 7.02 -24.58
N ASP A 155 -10.27 7.55 -25.75
CA ASP A 155 -10.83 7.17 -27.04
C ASP A 155 -9.77 6.51 -27.94
N GLY A 156 -10.21 5.50 -28.69
CA GLY A 156 -9.32 4.67 -29.51
C GLY A 156 -8.47 5.46 -30.51
N PRO A 157 -9.03 6.43 -31.27
CA PRO A 157 -8.26 7.25 -32.21
C PRO A 157 -7.12 8.02 -31.54
N THR A 158 -7.39 8.70 -30.42
CA THR A 158 -6.38 9.51 -29.73
C THR A 158 -5.30 8.64 -29.12
N LEU A 159 -5.68 7.53 -28.46
CA LEU A 159 -4.71 6.62 -27.85
C LEU A 159 -3.76 5.99 -28.87
N LYS A 160 -4.23 5.65 -30.08
CA LYS A 160 -3.39 5.06 -31.13
C LYS A 160 -2.21 5.95 -31.52
N SER A 161 -2.37 7.27 -31.45
CA SER A 161 -1.28 8.22 -31.77
C SER A 161 -0.11 8.18 -30.78
N HIS A 162 -0.35 7.63 -29.59
CA HIS A 162 0.63 7.54 -28.50
C HIS A 162 1.23 6.13 -28.33
N LEU A 163 0.78 5.15 -29.11
CA LEU A 163 1.31 3.79 -29.04
C LEU A 163 2.68 3.69 -29.74
N GLY A 164 3.55 2.85 -29.19
CA GLY A 164 4.83 2.54 -29.82
C GLY A 164 4.68 1.74 -31.13
N PRO A 165 5.79 1.35 -31.77
CA PRO A 165 5.79 0.70 -33.10
C PRO A 165 4.95 -0.59 -33.18
N GLU A 166 4.82 -1.32 -32.06
CA GLU A 166 4.02 -2.54 -31.98
C GLU A 166 2.52 -2.29 -31.84
N GLY A 167 2.09 -1.04 -31.66
CA GLY A 167 0.70 -0.67 -31.47
C GLY A 167 0.09 -1.24 -30.18
N ARG A 168 0.91 -1.44 -29.14
CA ARG A 168 0.52 -2.07 -27.86
C ARG A 168 0.97 -1.22 -26.67
N ALA A 169 0.21 -1.32 -25.59
CA ALA A 169 0.55 -0.74 -24.29
C ALA A 169 0.01 -1.64 -23.17
N HIS A 170 0.64 -1.57 -22.00
CA HIS A 170 0.05 -2.12 -20.79
C HIS A 170 -1.05 -1.20 -20.29
N VAL A 171 -2.17 -1.79 -19.86
CA VAL A 171 -3.30 -1.08 -19.27
C VAL A 171 -3.31 -1.41 -17.77
N THR A 172 -3.54 -0.39 -16.94
CA THR A 172 -3.72 -0.47 -15.49
C THR A 172 -4.99 0.28 -15.14
#